data_AF-A0A6S7HCG3-F1
#
_entry.id   AF-A0A6S7HCG3-F1
#
_cell.length_a   1.000
_cell.length_b   1.000
_cell.length_c   1.000
_cell.angle_alpha   90.00
_cell.angle_beta   90.00
_cell.angle_gamma   90.00
#
_symmetry.space_group_name_H-M   'P 1'
#
loop_
_entity.id
_entity.type
_entity.pdbx_description
1 polymer ?
#
loop_
_entity_poly.entity_id
_entity_poly.type
_entity_poly.pdbx_seq_one_letter_code
_entity_poly.pdbx_strand_id
1 'polypeptide(L)'
;MTKSFQHLPLDDNGKSSERPEHCTNASTHVTLGTRRDVTPVQAKYDVQTVVNYELSSHVFEEHTLQGDIGTVRKYSDNIWAVYFNEDHVVKVPVIFSGYYD
;
A
#
# COMPACT_ATOMS: atom_id res chain seq x y z
N MET A 1 20.09 -14.53 -2.51
CA MET A 1 20.82 -13.24 -2.50
C MET A 1 20.11 -12.34 -1.51
N THR A 2 20.68 -12.12 -0.34
CA THR A 2 20.12 -11.28 0.73
C THR A 2 20.49 -9.83 0.44
N LYS A 3 19.51 -8.92 0.35
CA LYS A 3 19.75 -7.49 0.07
C LYS A 3 19.24 -6.60 1.21
N SER A 4 20.00 -5.51 1.36
CA SER A 4 19.97 -4.48 2.38
C SER A 4 18.58 -3.93 2.69
N PHE A 5 18.33 -3.70 3.98
CA PHE A 5 17.29 -2.81 4.48
C PHE A 5 17.39 -1.44 3.81
N GLN A 6 16.28 -0.96 3.26
CA GLN A 6 16.19 0.35 2.63
C GLN A 6 15.40 1.31 3.53
N HIS A 7 15.86 2.56 3.59
CA HIS A 7 15.11 3.70 4.11
C HIS A 7 14.79 4.61 2.93
N LEU A 8 13.55 5.05 2.81
CA LEU A 8 13.20 6.12 1.88
C LEU A 8 13.82 7.43 2.38
N PRO A 9 14.56 8.18 1.54
CA PRO A 9 15.05 9.49 1.93
C PRO A 9 13.86 10.41 2.22
N LEU A 10 13.90 11.08 3.38
CA LEU A 10 13.03 12.22 3.65
C LEU A 10 13.64 13.40 2.90
N ASP A 11 13.08 13.76 1.75
CA ASP A 11 13.52 14.93 0.98
C ASP A 11 13.25 16.21 1.80
N ASP A 12 14.31 16.71 2.41
CA ASP A 12 14.35 17.99 3.11
C ASP A 12 14.90 19.04 2.14
N ASN A 13 14.07 19.50 1.18
CA ASN A 13 14.29 20.78 0.52
C ASN A 13 13.10 21.23 -0.34
N GLY A 14 12.67 22.47 -0.09
CA GLY A 14 11.55 23.12 -0.76
C GLY A 14 11.75 23.22 -2.29
N LYS A 15 10.87 22.54 -3.01
CA LYS A 15 10.32 22.98 -4.30
C LYS A 15 8.96 22.34 -4.44
N SER A 16 7.94 23.17 -4.59
CA SER A 16 6.56 22.80 -4.92
C SER A 16 6.52 22.11 -6.29
N SER A 17 6.86 20.83 -6.33
CA SER A 17 6.20 19.90 -7.23
C SER A 17 4.89 19.57 -6.55
N GLU A 18 3.77 19.75 -7.23
CA GLU A 18 2.43 19.37 -6.79
C GLU A 18 2.43 17.90 -6.35
N ARG A 19 2.80 17.67 -5.08
CA ARG A 19 2.54 16.43 -4.35
C ARG A 19 1.02 16.36 -4.33
N PRO A 20 0.36 15.30 -4.83
CA PRO A 20 -1.08 15.24 -4.83
C PRO A 20 -1.59 15.56 -3.43
N GLU A 21 -2.13 16.76 -3.27
CA GLU A 21 -2.75 17.18 -2.04
C GLU A 21 -3.89 16.19 -1.81
N HIS A 22 -3.98 15.67 -0.59
CA HIS A 22 -5.05 14.79 -0.12
C HIS A 22 -4.97 13.29 -0.43
N CYS A 23 -4.04 12.61 0.27
CA CYS A 23 -4.36 11.31 0.87
C CYS A 23 -5.29 11.45 2.10
N THR A 24 -6.22 12.42 2.14
CA THR A 24 -7.16 12.55 3.27
C THR A 24 -8.22 11.45 3.29
N ASN A 25 -8.33 10.67 2.20
CA ASN A 25 -9.03 9.39 2.15
C ASN A 25 -8.06 8.20 2.01
N ALA A 26 -6.96 8.18 2.78
CA ALA A 26 -5.98 7.07 2.85
C ALA A 26 -6.54 5.70 3.31
N SER A 27 -7.85 5.49 3.20
CA SER A 27 -8.57 4.27 3.56
C SER A 27 -9.44 3.72 2.43
N THR A 28 -9.42 4.29 1.22
CA THR A 28 -10.11 3.64 0.09
C THR A 28 -9.41 2.33 -0.24
N HIS A 29 -10.10 1.21 -0.04
CA HIS A 29 -9.58 -0.13 -0.29
C HIS A 29 -10.71 -1.06 -0.72
N VAL A 30 -10.33 -2.21 -1.29
CA VAL A 30 -11.24 -3.32 -1.56
C VAL A 30 -10.75 -4.52 -0.77
N THR A 31 -11.56 -5.03 0.17
CA THR A 31 -11.22 -6.23 0.94
C THR A 31 -11.40 -7.47 0.05
N LEU A 32 -10.31 -8.14 -0.29
CA LEU A 32 -10.33 -9.35 -1.14
C LEU A 32 -10.60 -10.64 -0.35
N GLY A 33 -10.26 -10.65 0.94
CA GLY A 33 -10.47 -11.79 1.83
C GLY A 33 -10.03 -11.49 3.25
N THR A 34 -10.53 -12.28 4.20
CA THR A 34 -10.14 -12.20 5.61
C THR A 34 -9.84 -13.59 6.15
N ARG A 35 -9.07 -13.65 7.23
CA ARG A 35 -9.02 -14.84 8.06
C ARG A 35 -10.36 -15.02 8.79
N ARG A 36 -10.67 -16.26 9.20
CA ARG A 36 -11.95 -16.59 9.88
C ARG A 36 -12.21 -15.78 11.15
N ASP A 37 -11.14 -15.37 11.83
CA ASP A 37 -11.16 -14.62 13.09
C ASP A 37 -11.07 -13.10 12.91
N VAL A 38 -11.13 -12.60 11.67
CA VAL A 38 -10.93 -11.18 11.35
C VAL A 38 -12.15 -10.62 10.62
N THR A 39 -12.64 -9.49 11.10
CA THR A 39 -13.75 -8.77 10.47
C THR A 39 -13.25 -7.94 9.27
N PRO A 40 -14.04 -7.77 8.19
CA PRO A 40 -13.61 -7.01 7.00
C PRO A 40 -13.20 -5.56 7.27
N VAL A 41 -13.75 -4.93 8.31
CA VAL A 41 -13.40 -3.56 8.71
C VAL A 41 -11.94 -3.42 9.14
N GLN A 42 -11.29 -4.50 9.58
CA GLN A 42 -9.89 -4.50 9.96
C GLN A 42 -8.97 -4.06 8.81
N ALA A 43 -9.33 -4.39 7.56
CA ALA A 43 -8.55 -4.04 6.38
C ALA A 43 -8.32 -2.53 6.23
N LYS A 44 -9.26 -1.70 6.69
CA LYS A 44 -9.09 -0.24 6.76
C LYS A 44 -7.84 0.15 7.56
N TYR A 45 -7.71 -0.41 8.76
CA TYR A 45 -6.63 -0.08 9.68
C TYR A 45 -5.30 -0.67 9.21
N ASP A 46 -5.33 -1.84 8.57
CA ASP A 46 -4.15 -2.47 8.00
C ASP A 46 -3.58 -1.61 6.86
N VAL A 47 -4.43 -1.11 5.95
CA VAL A 47 -4.02 -0.18 4.88
C VAL A 47 -3.46 1.12 5.45
N GLN A 48 -4.11 1.71 6.45
CA GLN A 48 -3.60 2.92 7.11
C GLN A 48 -2.23 2.70 7.75
N THR A 49 -2.00 1.54 8.35
CA THR A 49 -0.70 1.17 8.92
C THR A 49 0.39 1.14 7.84
N VAL A 50 0.13 0.52 6.68
CA VAL A 50 1.09 0.49 5.57
C VAL A 50 1.38 1.89 5.05
N VAL A 51 0.36 2.74 4.86
CA VAL A 51 0.55 4.14 4.45
C VAL A 51 1.43 4.90 5.45
N ASN A 52 1.20 4.70 6.75
CA ASN A 52 2.01 5.34 7.77
C ASN A 52 3.47 4.85 7.75
N TYR A 53 3.71 3.57 7.45
CA TYR A 53 5.07 3.05 7.27
C TYR A 53 5.78 3.69 6.08
N GLU A 54 5.09 3.87 4.96
CA GLU A 54 5.63 4.56 3.79
C GLU A 54 5.94 6.03 4.08
N LEU A 55 5.03 6.75 4.75
CA LEU A 55 5.21 8.16 5.09
C LEU A 55 6.32 8.40 6.13
N SER A 56 6.58 7.44 7.01
CA SER A 56 7.63 7.52 8.02
C SER A 56 8.97 6.93 7.57
N SER A 57 9.09 6.53 6.29
CA SER A 57 10.29 5.87 5.76
C SER A 57 10.71 4.67 6.61
N HIS A 58 9.72 3.90 7.08
CA HIS A 58 9.95 2.71 7.90
C HIS A 58 10.83 1.72 7.15
N VAL A 59 11.62 0.94 7.88
CA VAL A 59 12.50 -0.05 7.28
C VAL A 59 11.68 -1.17 6.64
N PHE A 60 12.06 -1.58 5.43
CA PHE A 60 11.48 -2.73 4.75
C PHE A 60 12.54 -3.52 3.96
N GLU A 61 12.20 -4.78 3.67
CA GLU A 61 12.85 -5.60 2.65
C GLU A 61 12.06 -5.47 1.34
N GLU A 62 12.76 -5.25 0.21
CA GLU A 62 12.11 -5.11 -1.10
C GLU A 62 12.51 -6.26 -2.05
N HIS A 63 11.52 -6.77 -2.77
CA HIS A 63 11.66 -7.85 -3.76
C HIS A 63 10.97 -7.48 -5.06
N THR A 64 11.64 -7.66 -6.20
CA THR A 64 11.03 -7.48 -7.52
C THR A 64 10.17 -8.69 -7.87
N LEU A 65 8.94 -8.46 -8.35
CA LEU A 65 8.07 -9.51 -8.86
C LEU A 65 8.59 -10.05 -10.19
N GLN A 66 8.37 -11.34 -10.44
CA GLN A 66 8.74 -11.96 -11.70
C GLN A 66 8.02 -11.28 -12.87
N GLY A 67 8.74 -11.04 -13.96
CA GLY A 67 8.19 -10.44 -15.17
C GLY A 67 8.10 -8.91 -15.15
N ASP A 68 8.79 -8.24 -14.22
CA ASP A 68 8.80 -6.78 -14.07
C ASP A 68 7.38 -6.19 -13.92
N ILE A 69 6.54 -6.93 -13.20
CA ILE A 69 5.13 -6.56 -12.96
C ILE A 69 5.02 -5.54 -11.82
N GLY A 70 6.05 -5.44 -10.98
CA GLY A 70 6.08 -4.56 -9.83
C GLY A 70 7.04 -5.04 -8.73
N THR A 71 6.81 -4.57 -7.52
CA THR A 71 7.62 -4.88 -6.33
C THR A 71 6.76 -5.31 -5.15
N VAL A 72 7.38 -6.05 -4.24
CA VAL A 72 6.83 -6.44 -2.94
C VAL A 72 7.72 -5.86 -1.86
N ARG A 73 7.12 -5.15 -0.90
CA ARG A 73 7.79 -4.68 0.30
C ARG A 73 7.29 -5.44 1.52
N LYS A 74 8.22 -5.94 2.32
CA LYS A 74 7.96 -6.61 3.60
C LYS A 74 8.39 -5.67 4.73
N TYR A 75 7.44 -5.22 5.54
CA TYR A 75 7.71 -4.39 6.73
C TYR A 75 7.84 -5.25 7.99
N SER A 76 7.12 -6.37 8.05
CA SER A 76 7.22 -7.38 9.11
C SER A 76 6.76 -8.73 8.59
N ASP A 77 6.83 -9.79 9.39
CA ASP A 77 6.33 -11.11 9.00
C ASP A 77 4.84 -11.12 8.66
N ASN A 78 4.08 -10.17 9.21
CA ASN A 78 2.62 -10.10 9.04
C ASN A 78 2.16 -8.97 8.11
N ILE A 79 3.06 -8.09 7.66
CA ILE A 79 2.68 -6.89 6.88
C ILE A 79 3.55 -6.79 5.64
N TRP A 80 2.89 -6.95 4.51
CA TRP A 80 3.47 -6.93 3.18
C TRP A 80 2.62 -6.03 2.28
N ALA A 81 3.27 -5.28 1.40
CA ALA A 81 2.59 -4.48 0.39
C ALA A 81 3.11 -4.86 -1.00
N VAL A 82 2.19 -4.96 -1.96
CA VAL A 82 2.51 -5.22 -3.37
C VAL A 82 2.21 -3.97 -4.17
N TYR A 83 3.21 -3.48 -4.90
CA TYR A 83 3.12 -2.31 -5.74
C TYR A 83 3.22 -2.75 -7.19
N PHE A 84 2.17 -2.53 -7.98
CA PHE A 84 2.17 -2.83 -9.40
C PHE A 84 2.73 -1.64 -10.18
N ASN A 85 3.49 -1.94 -11.24
CA ASN A 85 3.85 -0.92 -12.23
C ASN A 85 2.57 -0.40 -12.90
N GLU A 86 2.59 0.85 -13.38
CA GLU A 86 1.41 1.54 -13.91
C GLU A 86 0.69 0.73 -15.01
N ASP A 87 1.47 0.09 -15.89
CA ASP A 87 0.97 -0.75 -16.99
C ASP A 87 0.25 -2.03 -16.53
N HIS A 88 0.41 -2.40 -15.24
CA HIS A 88 -0.16 -3.60 -14.63
C HIS A 88 -1.29 -3.29 -13.63
N VAL A 89 -1.71 -2.03 -13.51
CA VAL A 89 -2.85 -1.64 -12.67
C VAL A 89 -4.17 -2.09 -13.32
N VAL A 90 -4.95 -2.89 -12.59
CA VAL A 90 -6.25 -3.37 -13.05
C VAL A 90 -7.35 -2.34 -12.78
N LYS A 91 -8.06 -1.92 -13.82
CA LYS A 91 -9.25 -1.07 -13.72
C LYS A 91 -10.51 -1.93 -13.62
N VAL A 92 -11.25 -1.78 -12.53
CA VAL A 92 -12.48 -2.55 -12.28
C VAL A 92 -13.69 -1.63 -12.39
N PRO A 93 -14.70 -1.93 -13.22
CA PRO A 93 -15.94 -1.15 -13.24
C PRO A 93 -16.72 -1.35 -11.94
N VAL A 94 -17.26 -0.26 -11.39
CA VAL A 94 -18.01 -0.27 -10.12
C VAL A 94 -19.38 0.38 -10.27
N ILE A 95 -20.37 -0.12 -9.53
CA ILE A 95 -21.70 0.48 -9.43
C ILE A 95 -21.85 1.03 -8.01
N PHE A 96 -22.11 2.33 -7.90
CA PHE A 96 -22.37 2.95 -6.61
C PHE A 96 -23.78 2.59 -6.13
N SER A 97 -23.87 1.96 -4.96
CA SER A 97 -25.12 1.48 -4.37
C SER A 97 -25.03 1.44 -2.83
N GLY A 98 -26.18 1.30 -2.16
CA GLY A 98 -26.26 1.09 -0.71
C GLY A 98 -26.73 -0.33 -0.40
N TYR A 99 -26.10 -0.97 0.58
CA TYR A 99 -26.55 -2.25 1.15
C TYR A 99 -27.33 -1.99 2.45
N TYR A 100 -28.46 -2.67 2.61
CA TYR A 100 -29.30 -2.62 3.81
C TYR A 100 -29.51 -4.07 4.27
N ASP A 101 -29.35 -4.31 5.57
CA ASP A 101 -29.51 -5.62 6.22
C ASP A 101 -30.93 -5.84 6.75
#